data_AF-A0A437N067-F1
#
_entry.id   AF-A0A437N067-F1
#
_cell.length_a   1.000
_cell.length_b   1.000
_cell.length_c   1.000
_cell.angle_alpha   90.00
_cell.angle_beta   90.00
_cell.angle_gamma   90.00
#
_symmetry.space_group_name_H-M   'P 1'
#
loop_
_entity.id
_entity.type
_entity.pdbx_description
1 polymer ?
#
loop_
_entity_poly.entity_id
_entity_poly.type
_entity_poly.pdbx_seq_one_letter_code
_entity_poly.pdbx_strand_id
1 'polypeptide(L)'
;MFALEPIAATPGKMEARKELRMHRADEARIRAAAAATGLQEADFIRQAALLRAQEVEQRMALSILPEEAFEAFKAAVAAPGKVAPGLAQAMKASKGVLKDAG
;
A
#
# COMPACT_ATOMS: atom_id res chain seq x y z
N MET A 1 -3.10 -15.34 1.85
CA MET A 1 -2.04 -14.40 2.27
C MET A 1 -1.41 -13.88 0.99
N PHE A 2 -1.50 -12.57 0.71
CA PHE A 2 -0.80 -12.02 -0.45
C PHE A 2 0.69 -12.21 -0.25
N ALA A 3 1.39 -12.71 -1.27
CA ALA A 3 2.82 -12.89 -1.21
C ALA A 3 3.45 -11.49 -1.16
N LEU A 4 4.05 -11.13 -0.02
CA LEU A 4 4.92 -9.97 0.04
C LEU A 4 6.13 -10.28 -0.83
N GLU A 5 6.45 -9.37 -1.75
CA GLU A 5 7.64 -9.52 -2.56
C GLU A 5 8.87 -9.46 -1.66
N PRO A 6 9.86 -10.33 -1.87
CA PRO A 6 11.12 -10.22 -1.16
C PRO A 6 11.74 -8.85 -1.45
N ILE A 7 12.20 -8.15 -0.41
CA ILE A 7 12.82 -6.85 -0.58
C ILE A 7 14.13 -7.02 -1.33
N ALA A 8 14.12 -6.63 -2.61
CA ALA A 8 15.34 -6.52 -3.39
C ALA A 8 16.22 -5.39 -2.83
N ALA A 9 17.54 -5.61 -2.85
CA ALA A 9 18.48 -4.54 -2.53
C ALA A 9 18.31 -3.40 -3.54
N THR A 10 18.04 -2.19 -3.05
CA THR A 10 18.06 -0.99 -3.88
C THR A 10 19.50 -0.76 -4.35
N PRO A 11 19.77 -0.72 -5.66
CA PRO A 11 21.12 -0.49 -6.17
C PRO A 11 21.58 0.94 -5.85
N GLY A 12 22.89 1.12 -5.70
CA GLY A 12 23.51 2.42 -5.45
C GLY A 12 23.89 2.67 -3.99
N LYS A 13 24.43 3.86 -3.73
CA LYS A 13 24.90 4.24 -2.40
C LYS A 13 23.72 4.66 -1.52
N MET A 14 23.75 4.26 -0.25
CA MET A 14 22.81 4.77 0.75
C MET A 14 23.21 6.19 1.16
N GLU A 15 22.45 7.19 0.72
CA GLU A 15 22.75 8.61 0.96
C GLU A 15 21.87 9.25 2.05
N ALA A 16 20.67 8.71 2.27
CA ALA A 16 19.74 9.22 3.28
C ALA A 16 19.97 8.54 4.64
N ARG A 17 20.25 9.34 5.68
CA ARG A 17 20.36 8.88 7.06
C ARG A 17 19.03 9.07 7.80
N LYS A 18 18.58 8.01 8.50
CA LYS A 18 17.45 8.08 9.42
C LYS A 18 17.95 8.01 10.86
N GLU A 19 17.50 8.93 11.70
CA GLU A 19 17.74 8.90 13.14
C GLU A 19 16.46 8.52 13.89
N LEU A 20 16.60 7.69 14.93
CA LEU A 20 15.48 7.17 15.70
C LEU A 20 15.83 7.16 17.19
N ARG A 21 14.85 7.52 18.03
CA ARG A 21 14.91 7.33 19.49
C ARG A 21 13.97 6.19 19.85
N MET A 22 14.43 5.28 20.70
CA MET A 22 13.66 4.11 21.11
C MET A 22 13.74 3.95 22.62
N HIS A 23 12.73 3.30 23.19
CA HIS A 23 12.85 2.76 24.54
C HIS A 23 13.83 1.59 24.53
N ARG A 24 14.59 1.44 25.63
CA ARG A 24 15.58 0.36 25.75
C ARG A 24 15.00 -1.03 25.55
N ALA A 25 13.76 -1.25 25.98
CA ALA A 25 13.08 -2.54 25.82
C ALA A 25 12.83 -2.86 24.33
N ASP A 26 12.42 -1.86 23.54
CA ASP A 26 12.17 -2.02 22.11
C ASP A 26 13.48 -2.23 21.34
N GLU A 27 14.51 -1.44 21.67
CA GLU A 27 15.86 -1.60 21.11
C GLU A 27 16.40 -3.01 21.36
N ALA A 28 16.31 -3.52 22.59
CA ALA A 28 16.76 -4.86 22.94
C ALA A 28 16.01 -5.95 22.16
N ARG A 29 14.69 -5.79 22.01
CA ARG A 29 13.86 -6.73 21.25
C ARG A 29 14.23 -6.74 19.77
N ILE A 30 14.43 -5.57 19.17
CA ILE A 30 14.82 -5.43 17.77
C ILE A 30 16.20 -6.02 17.53
N ARG A 31 17.16 -5.74 18.41
CA ARG A 31 18.50 -6.34 18.35
C ARG A 31 18.47 -7.85 18.38
N ALA A 32 17.68 -8.43 19.30
CA ALA A 32 17.53 -9.88 19.39
C ALA A 32 16.93 -10.48 18.12
N ALA A 33 15.92 -9.83 17.53
CA ALA A 33 15.30 -10.27 16.27
C ALA A 33 16.26 -10.16 15.07
N ALA A 34 17.05 -9.08 15.00
CA ALA A 34 18.09 -8.91 13.98
C ALA A 34 19.15 -10.01 14.08
N ALA A 35 19.62 -10.30 15.31
CA ALA A 35 20.58 -11.38 15.56
C ALA A 35 20.04 -12.75 15.14
N ALA A 36 18.76 -13.04 15.43
CA ALA A 36 18.13 -14.31 15.04
C ALA A 36 18.00 -14.50 13.52
N THR A 37 18.01 -13.41 12.75
CA THR A 37 17.97 -13.42 11.27
C THR A 37 19.35 -13.27 10.63
N GLY A 38 20.41 -13.12 11.43
CA GLY A 38 21.77 -12.91 10.94
C GLY A 38 21.99 -11.54 10.28
N LEU A 39 21.11 -10.57 10.56
CA LEU A 39 21.16 -9.23 9.99
C LEU A 39 21.77 -8.22 10.96
N GLN A 40 22.40 -7.18 10.42
CA GLN A 40 22.69 -5.98 11.21
C GLN A 40 21.38 -5.30 11.62
N GLU A 41 21.36 -4.70 12.82
CA GLU A 41 20.15 -4.06 13.37
C GLU A 41 19.58 -2.99 12.42
N ALA A 42 20.46 -2.19 11.79
CA ALA A 42 20.06 -1.18 10.82
C ALA A 42 19.41 -1.78 9.57
N ASP A 43 19.95 -2.87 9.03
CA ASP A 43 19.38 -3.57 7.88
C ASP A 43 18.06 -4.24 8.22
N PHE A 44 17.96 -4.85 9.40
CA PHE A 44 16.73 -5.44 9.90
C PHE A 44 15.61 -4.39 10.00
N ILE A 45 15.90 -3.23 10.60
CA ILE A 45 14.93 -2.12 10.71
C ILE A 45 14.53 -1.62 9.32
N ARG A 46 15.50 -1.43 8.41
CA ARG A 46 15.24 -0.97 7.05
C ARG A 46 14.33 -1.94 6.29
N GLN A 47 14.62 -3.24 6.35
CA GLN A 47 13.82 -4.26 5.70
C GLN A 47 12.41 -4.32 6.30
N ALA A 48 12.28 -4.33 7.63
CA ALA A 48 10.97 -4.32 8.27
C ALA A 48 10.12 -3.09 7.89
N ALA A 49 10.75 -1.91 7.80
CA ALA A 49 10.07 -0.69 7.37
C ALA A 49 9.59 -0.75 5.92
N LEU A 50 10.41 -1.29 5.00
CA LEU A 50 10.04 -1.46 3.59
C LEU A 50 8.93 -2.49 3.39
N LEU A 51 8.97 -3.62 4.10
CA LEU A 51 7.88 -4.61 4.07
C LEU A 51 6.57 -3.97 4.51
N ARG A 52 6.63 -3.19 5.60
CA ARG A 52 5.43 -2.52 6.12
C ARG A 52 4.92 -1.45 5.16
N ALA A 53 5.80 -0.73 4.47
CA ALA A 53 5.41 0.23 3.45
C ALA A 53 4.66 -0.47 2.30
N GLN A 54 5.21 -1.57 1.78
CA GLN A 54 4.57 -2.38 0.73
C GLN A 54 3.19 -2.88 1.15
N GLU A 55 3.05 -3.38 2.39
CA GLU A 55 1.75 -3.81 2.92
C GLU A 55 0.72 -2.67 2.93
N VAL A 56 1.13 -1.46 3.31
CA VAL A 56 0.23 -0.30 3.36
C VAL A 56 -0.15 0.14 1.94
N GLU A 57 0.81 0.21 1.02
CA GLU A 57 0.57 0.55 -0.38
C GLU A 57 -0.37 -0.46 -1.06
N GLN A 58 -0.14 -1.76 -0.85
CA GLN A 58 -1.03 -2.80 -1.36
C GLN A 58 -2.45 -2.67 -0.81
N ARG A 59 -2.61 -2.39 0.49
CA ARG A 59 -3.94 -2.18 1.09
C ARG A 59 -4.66 -0.96 0.54
N MET A 60 -3.94 0.08 0.13
CA MET A 60 -4.55 1.25 -0.49
C MET A 60 -5.00 0.99 -1.92
N ALA A 61 -4.28 0.12 -2.65
CA ALA A 61 -4.59 -0.20 -4.05
C ALA A 61 -5.61 -1.34 -4.22
N LEU A 62 -5.74 -2.23 -3.23
CA LEU A 62 -6.57 -3.43 -3.33
C LEU A 62 -7.89 -3.29 -2.56
N SER A 63 -9.00 -3.57 -3.25
CA SER A 63 -10.32 -3.74 -2.61
C SER A 63 -10.59 -5.21 -2.36
N ILE A 64 -10.72 -5.60 -1.09
CA ILE A 64 -11.12 -6.97 -0.70
C ILE A 64 -12.62 -6.94 -0.42
N LEU A 65 -13.40 -7.53 -1.32
CA LEU A 65 -14.85 -7.61 -1.21
C LEU A 65 -15.28 -8.98 -0.66
N PRO A 66 -16.30 -9.03 0.23
CA PRO A 66 -17.02 -10.27 0.52
C PRO A 66 -17.54 -10.89 -0.80
N GLU A 67 -17.64 -12.21 -0.85
CA GLU A 67 -18.02 -12.94 -2.07
C GLU A 67 -19.33 -12.41 -2.68
N GLU A 68 -20.33 -12.16 -1.84
CA GLU A 68 -21.63 -11.58 -2.24
C GLU A 68 -21.48 -10.21 -2.92
N ALA A 69 -20.64 -9.33 -2.36
CA ALA A 69 -20.38 -8.01 -2.92
C ALA A 69 -19.57 -8.10 -4.23
N PHE A 70 -18.66 -9.07 -4.33
CA PHE A 70 -17.90 -9.32 -5.55
C PHE A 70 -18.78 -9.87 -6.68
N GLU A 71 -19.70 -10.78 -6.38
CA GLU A 71 -20.67 -11.28 -7.36
C GLU A 71 -21.64 -10.19 -7.81
N ALA A 72 -22.11 -9.34 -6.89
CA ALA A 72 -22.92 -8.18 -7.23
C ALA A 72 -22.15 -7.20 -8.14
N PHE A 73 -20.87 -6.96 -7.86
CA PHE A 73 -19.99 -6.15 -8.70
C PHE A 73 -19.83 -6.77 -10.10
N LYS A 74 -19.53 -8.07 -10.20
CA LYS A 74 -19.43 -8.80 -11.48
C LYS A 74 -20.69 -8.67 -12.32
N ALA A 75 -21.85 -8.87 -11.72
CA ALA A 75 -23.13 -8.72 -12.40
C ALA A 75 -23.34 -7.28 -12.91
N ALA A 76 -22.96 -6.28 -12.10
CA ALA A 76 -23.09 -4.87 -12.45
C ALA A 76 -22.17 -4.46 -13.63
N VAL A 77 -20.92 -4.94 -13.67
CA VAL A 77 -19.98 -4.59 -14.76
C VAL A 77 -20.28 -5.33 -16.07
N ALA A 78 -20.95 -6.49 -16.02
CA ALA A 78 -21.35 -7.24 -17.21
C ALA A 78 -22.62 -6.68 -17.88
N ALA A 79 -23.46 -5.95 -17.14
CA ALA A 79 -24.68 -5.36 -17.66
C ALA A 79 -24.41 -4.02 -18.38
N PRO A 80 -25.20 -3.66 -19.40
CA PRO A 80 -25.12 -2.33 -20.00
C PRO A 80 -25.40 -1.24 -18.97
N GLY A 81 -24.51 -0.24 -18.91
CA GLY A 81 -24.68 0.92 -18.05
C GLY A 81 -25.93 1.73 -18.42
N LYS A 82 -26.61 2.28 -17.40
CA LYS A 82 -27.72 3.23 -17.59
C LYS A 82 -27.30 4.60 -17.10
N VAL A 83 -27.67 5.63 -17.85
CA VAL A 83 -27.38 7.02 -17.46
C VAL A 83 -28.21 7.39 -16.23
N ALA A 84 -27.54 7.67 -15.11
CA ALA A 84 -28.19 8.24 -13.94
C ALA A 84 -28.32 9.77 -14.12
N PRO A 85 -29.53 10.35 -14.08
CA PRO A 85 -29.74 11.79 -14.34
C PRO A 85 -28.90 12.70 -13.45
N GLY A 86 -28.75 12.35 -12.16
CA GLY A 86 -27.91 13.09 -11.21
C GLY A 86 -26.42 13.08 -11.58
N LEU A 87 -25.88 11.95 -12.01
CA LEU A 87 -24.48 11.85 -12.48
C LEU A 87 -24.30 12.63 -13.80
N ALA A 88 -25.27 12.58 -14.70
CA ALA A 88 -25.23 13.35 -15.94
C ALA A 88 -25.24 14.86 -15.68
N GLN A 89 -26.00 15.33 -14.69
CA GLN A 89 -26.01 16.74 -14.27
C GLN A 89 -24.69 17.13 -13.60
N ALA A 90 -24.15 16.30 -12.70
CA ALA A 90 -22.87 16.54 -12.05
C ALA A 90 -21.72 16.64 -13.06
N MET A 91 -21.67 15.74 -14.06
CA MET A 91 -20.69 15.77 -15.14
C MET A 91 -20.76 17.05 -15.99
N LYS A 92 -21.97 17.57 -16.26
CA LYS A 92 -22.14 18.86 -16.94
C LYS A 92 -21.61 20.01 -16.09
N ALA A 93 -21.86 19.98 -14.78
CA ALA A 93 -21.41 21.01 -13.84
C ALA A 93 -19.88 20.96 -13.59
N SER A 94 -19.25 19.79 -13.67
CA SER A 94 -17.80 19.62 -13.48
C SER A 94 -16.98 19.90 -14.74
N LYS A 95 -17.64 20.13 -15.90
CA LYS A 95 -16.98 20.36 -17.18
C LYS A 95 -16.15 21.65 -17.12
N GLY A 96 -14.83 21.54 -17.25
CA GLY A 96 -13.87 22.65 -17.15
C GLY A 96 -13.26 22.84 -15.75
N VAL A 97 -13.73 22.11 -14.73
CA VAL A 97 -13.16 22.11 -13.36
C VAL A 97 -12.07 21.05 -13.21
N LEU A 98 -12.29 19.85 -13.77
CA LEU A 98 -11.30 18.78 -13.83
C LEU A 98 -10.49 18.93 -15.12
N LYS A 99 -9.24 19.39 -15.03
CA LYS A 99 -8.40 19.68 -16.21
C LYS A 99 -7.62 18.50 -16.77
N ASP A 100 -7.50 17.38 -16.03
CA ASP A 100 -6.64 16.26 -16.44
C ASP A 100 -7.29 14.87 -16.27
N ALA A 101 -8.62 14.77 -16.44
CA ALA A 101 -9.30 13.47 -16.51
C ALA A 101 -9.58 13.12 -17.98
N GLY A 102 -8.51 12.76 -18.70
CA GLY A 102 -8.54 12.26 -20.08
C GLY A 102 -7.74 10.98 -20.19
#